data_AF-A0A4P8R179-F1
#
_entry.id   AF-A0A4P8R179-F1
#
_cell.length_a   1.000
_cell.length_b   1.000
_cell.length_c   1.000
_cell.angle_alpha   90.00
_cell.angle_beta   90.00
_cell.angle_gamma   90.00
#
_symmetry.space_group_name_H-M   'P 1'
#
loop_
_entity.id
_entity.type
_entity.pdbx_description
1 polymer ?
#
loop_
_entity_poly.entity_id
_entity_poly.type
_entity_poly.pdbx_seq_one_letter_code
_entity_poly.pdbx_strand_id
1 'polypeptide(L)'
;MSEILIKNASVCDPAQGINCETMDICIRDGKIVESVSGSAEVIDAEGRLTMAGGFDGHTHSAGKINVGRFINPNDARKNPVPGLSGQVARTEKTRAQVGYNTPNTYAIGYRYAKLGYTTICEAAIPLLAARHTHEEFKEIPILDKMGLSLFGSNWQVMEYIRDKEPEKLAAYIAWGLKASRGYGVKIVNPGGGEAWGWGRNVSGLYDPVPNFDVTPAEILLGLAEANERLQLPHSIHVHCNNLGKPGNYATTIETMKLLEKVKPSRDRQALHVTHVQFNAYAGTSWRDFETGAPMVADYINGANHLTFDLGQVIFGPAVTMTADGPVEYANSRMLHEKWSNQDIELEDASGVVPLFYSPKSFVNAVQWAIGLELALLVKDPWKVM
;
A
#
# COMPACT_ATOMS: atom_id res chain seq x y z
N MET A 1 7.04 -31.16 20.19
CA MET A 1 7.30 -29.73 20.44
C MET A 1 8.56 -29.39 19.68
N SER A 2 8.49 -28.37 18.82
CA SER A 2 9.66 -27.88 18.10
C SER A 2 10.29 -26.75 18.91
N GLU A 3 11.53 -26.94 19.35
CA GLU A 3 12.30 -25.92 20.05
C GLU A 3 13.53 -25.53 19.20
N ILE A 4 13.76 -24.23 19.07
CA ILE A 4 14.90 -23.65 18.36
C ILE A 4 15.59 -22.65 19.30
N LEU A 5 16.93 -22.70 19.33
CA LEU A 5 17.79 -21.72 19.97
C LEU A 5 18.64 -21.04 18.91
N ILE A 6 18.37 -19.75 18.65
CA ILE A 6 19.23 -18.92 17.82
C ILE A 6 20.31 -18.34 18.73
N LYS A 7 21.56 -18.77 18.56
CA LYS A 7 22.69 -18.35 19.40
C LYS A 7 23.45 -17.18 18.81
N ASN A 8 24.04 -16.35 19.69
CA ASN A 8 24.98 -15.29 19.33
C ASN A 8 24.44 -14.28 18.30
N ALA A 9 23.12 -14.08 18.25
CA ALA A 9 22.48 -13.20 17.29
C ALA A 9 22.77 -11.73 17.62
N SER A 10 23.09 -10.90 16.62
CA SER A 10 23.11 -9.44 16.80
C SER A 10 21.68 -8.92 16.60
N VAL A 11 20.95 -8.78 17.70
CA VAL A 11 19.50 -8.50 17.70
C VAL A 11 19.24 -7.00 17.68
N CYS A 12 18.55 -6.51 16.66
CA CYS A 12 18.05 -5.14 16.62
C CYS A 12 16.51 -5.15 16.69
N ASP A 13 15.97 -4.67 17.80
CA ASP A 13 14.52 -4.53 18.05
C ASP A 13 14.23 -3.11 18.56
N PRO A 14 13.91 -2.16 17.66
CA PRO A 14 13.60 -0.78 18.02
C PRO A 14 12.40 -0.65 18.96
N ALA A 15 11.43 -1.56 18.91
CA ALA A 15 10.23 -1.51 19.75
C ALA A 15 10.56 -1.82 21.22
N GLN A 16 11.57 -2.66 21.44
CA GLN A 16 12.09 -2.98 22.78
C GLN A 16 13.33 -2.16 23.17
N GLY A 17 13.84 -1.31 22.27
CA GLY A 17 15.05 -0.51 22.49
C GLY A 17 16.36 -1.29 22.41
N ILE A 18 16.34 -2.50 21.84
CA ILE A 18 17.54 -3.35 21.68
C ILE A 18 18.31 -2.88 20.46
N ASN A 19 19.52 -2.35 20.66
CA ASN A 19 20.34 -1.75 19.61
C ASN A 19 21.46 -2.69 19.15
N CYS A 20 21.08 -3.71 18.39
CA CYS A 20 22.01 -4.65 17.75
C CYS A 20 22.93 -5.39 18.73
N GLU A 21 22.38 -5.70 19.92
CA GLU A 21 23.08 -6.36 21.01
C GLU A 21 23.22 -7.87 20.74
N THR A 22 24.33 -8.47 21.18
CA THR A 22 24.54 -9.92 21.05
C THR A 22 23.75 -10.66 22.12
N MET A 23 22.75 -11.45 21.71
CA MET A 23 21.93 -12.26 22.61
C MET A 23 21.37 -13.50 21.94
N ASP A 24 20.89 -14.44 22.74
CA ASP A 24 20.23 -15.66 22.25
C ASP A 24 18.71 -15.44 22.15
N ILE A 25 18.08 -16.02 21.11
CA ILE A 25 16.62 -16.03 20.94
C ILE A 25 16.11 -17.46 21.05
N CYS A 26 15.21 -17.67 22.00
CA CYS A 26 14.56 -18.95 22.26
C CYS A 26 13.19 -19.00 21.59
N ILE A 27 12.91 -20.05 20.81
CA ILE A 27 11.63 -20.24 20.11
C ILE A 27 11.06 -21.61 20.46
N ARG A 28 9.79 -21.67 20.85
CA ARG A 28 9.04 -22.92 21.07
C ARG A 28 7.69 -22.84 20.36
N ASP A 29 7.40 -23.87 19.56
CA ASP A 29 6.13 -24.05 18.84
C ASP A 29 5.65 -22.77 18.12
N GLY A 30 6.58 -22.10 17.43
CA GLY A 30 6.32 -20.89 16.63
C GLY A 30 6.25 -19.57 17.42
N LYS A 31 6.57 -19.56 18.72
CA LYS A 31 6.59 -18.35 19.54
C LYS A 31 7.96 -18.12 20.17
N ILE A 32 8.34 -16.85 20.30
CA ILE A 32 9.50 -16.45 21.11
C ILE A 32 9.14 -16.68 22.59
N VAL A 33 10.05 -17.33 23.33
CA VAL A 33 9.88 -17.71 24.74
C VAL A 33 11.13 -17.36 25.54
N GLU A 34 11.05 -17.35 26.87
CA GLU A 34 12.20 -17.02 27.73
C GLU A 34 13.31 -18.07 27.70
N SER A 35 12.97 -19.35 27.50
CA SER A 35 13.94 -20.45 27.49
C SER A 35 13.44 -21.69 26.75
N VAL A 36 14.38 -22.48 26.24
CA VAL A 36 14.16 -23.80 25.62
C VAL A 36 14.98 -24.87 26.33
N SER A 37 14.65 -26.15 26.11
CA SER A 37 15.41 -27.25 26.68
C SER A 37 16.80 -27.38 26.03
N GLY A 38 17.70 -28.13 26.67
CA GLY A 38 19.00 -28.47 26.09
C GLY A 38 18.92 -29.35 24.82
N SER A 39 17.73 -29.81 24.43
CA SER A 39 17.49 -30.56 23.19
C SER A 39 16.98 -29.71 22.03
N ALA A 40 16.90 -28.39 22.19
CA ALA A 40 16.51 -27.48 21.12
C ALA A 40 17.48 -27.55 19.92
N GLU A 41 16.94 -27.39 18.72
CA GLU A 41 17.74 -27.22 17.51
C GLU A 41 18.52 -25.90 17.60
N VAL A 42 19.84 -25.94 17.44
CA VAL A 42 20.69 -24.76 17.56
C VAL A 42 20.99 -24.19 16.18
N ILE A 43 20.70 -22.90 16.01
CA ILE A 43 21.12 -22.10 14.86
C ILE A 43 22.15 -21.09 15.35
N ASP A 44 23.37 -21.16 14.82
CA ASP A 44 24.40 -20.18 15.15
C ASP A 44 24.29 -18.95 14.24
N ALA A 45 24.05 -17.79 14.86
CA ALA A 45 23.88 -16.50 14.21
C ALA A 45 25.04 -15.53 14.52
N GLU A 46 26.21 -16.04 14.91
CA GLU A 46 27.39 -15.21 15.15
C GLU A 46 27.70 -14.30 13.95
N GLY A 47 27.81 -12.99 14.23
CA GLY A 47 28.06 -11.95 13.23
C GLY A 47 26.89 -11.70 12.27
N ARG A 48 25.68 -12.20 12.55
CA ARG A 48 24.48 -12.00 11.73
C ARG A 48 23.52 -11.02 12.38
N LEU A 49 23.17 -9.99 11.62
CA LEU A 49 22.06 -9.09 11.93
C LEU A 49 20.76 -9.90 12.03
N THR A 50 20.07 -9.76 13.15
CA THR A 50 18.84 -10.47 13.45
C THR A 50 17.76 -9.47 13.83
N MET A 51 16.65 -9.50 13.11
CA MET A 51 15.51 -8.59 13.27
C MET A 51 14.22 -9.39 13.28
N ALA A 52 13.12 -8.75 13.67
CA ALA A 52 11.79 -9.29 13.43
C ALA A 52 11.56 -9.52 11.93
N GLY A 53 10.66 -10.46 11.60
CA GLY A 53 10.26 -10.68 10.22
C GLY A 53 9.67 -9.42 9.61
N GLY A 54 10.06 -9.09 8.37
CA GLY A 54 9.59 -7.88 7.70
C GLY A 54 8.07 -7.89 7.49
N PHE A 55 7.48 -6.69 7.60
CA PHE A 55 6.06 -6.43 7.37
C PHE A 55 5.93 -5.41 6.23
N ASP A 56 5.27 -5.81 5.15
CA ASP A 56 4.92 -4.90 4.05
C ASP A 56 3.47 -4.44 4.22
N GLY A 57 3.29 -3.18 4.62
CA GLY A 57 1.97 -2.58 4.87
C GLY A 57 1.23 -2.14 3.62
N HIS A 58 1.87 -2.12 2.45
CA HIS A 58 1.23 -1.77 1.19
C HIS A 58 1.88 -2.46 -0.01
N THR A 59 1.19 -3.47 -0.54
CA THR A 59 1.58 -4.10 -1.81
C THR A 59 0.37 -4.45 -2.67
N HIS A 60 0.58 -4.58 -3.98
CA HIS A 60 -0.37 -5.18 -4.91
C HIS A 60 0.12 -6.58 -5.27
N SER A 61 -0.34 -7.57 -4.50
CA SER A 61 0.11 -8.96 -4.55
C SER A 61 -0.97 -9.94 -4.98
N ALA A 62 -2.25 -9.55 -4.92
CA ALA A 62 -3.39 -10.42 -5.25
C ALA A 62 -4.57 -9.66 -5.88
N GLY A 63 -5.31 -10.32 -6.76
CA GLY A 63 -6.47 -9.73 -7.45
C GLY A 63 -6.08 -8.94 -8.70
N LYS A 64 -6.06 -7.59 -8.64
CA LYS A 64 -5.84 -6.73 -9.83
C LYS A 64 -4.52 -7.00 -10.55
N ILE A 65 -3.49 -7.41 -9.82
CA ILE A 65 -2.18 -7.78 -10.36
C ILE A 65 -2.30 -8.83 -11.47
N ASN A 66 -3.32 -9.69 -11.45
CA ASN A 66 -3.52 -10.70 -12.48
C ASN A 66 -3.79 -10.09 -13.86
N VAL A 67 -4.49 -8.96 -13.93
CA VAL A 67 -4.65 -8.18 -15.17
C VAL A 67 -3.28 -7.72 -15.68
N GLY A 68 -2.43 -7.23 -14.78
CA GLY A 68 -1.04 -6.89 -15.06
C GLY A 68 -0.25 -8.06 -15.66
N ARG A 69 -0.42 -9.28 -15.12
CA ARG A 69 0.19 -10.51 -15.66
C ARG A 69 -0.30 -10.81 -17.07
N PHE A 70 -1.61 -10.68 -17.33
CA PHE A 70 -2.21 -10.95 -18.64
C PHE A 70 -1.77 -9.95 -19.71
N ILE A 71 -1.81 -8.66 -19.42
CA ILE A 71 -1.47 -7.65 -20.43
C ILE A 71 0.04 -7.57 -20.67
N ASN A 72 0.89 -8.08 -19.76
CA ASN A 72 2.35 -8.05 -19.85
C ASN A 72 3.02 -9.42 -20.02
N PRO A 73 2.75 -10.20 -21.07
CA PRO A 73 3.42 -11.50 -21.27
C PRO A 73 4.94 -11.36 -21.46
N ASN A 74 5.42 -10.18 -21.87
CA ASN A 74 6.84 -9.87 -21.97
C ASN A 74 7.54 -9.84 -20.59
N ASP A 75 6.84 -9.45 -19.52
CA ASP A 75 7.37 -9.44 -18.16
C ASP A 75 7.75 -10.87 -17.71
N ALA A 76 6.97 -11.86 -18.14
CA ALA A 76 7.26 -13.27 -17.91
C ALA A 76 8.26 -13.89 -18.89
N ARG A 77 8.36 -13.38 -20.13
CA ARG A 77 9.15 -13.99 -21.21
C ARG A 77 10.53 -13.40 -21.43
N LYS A 78 10.70 -12.08 -21.28
CA LYS A 78 11.84 -11.35 -21.84
C LYS A 78 12.97 -11.01 -20.86
N ASN A 79 12.99 -11.60 -19.67
CA ASN A 79 14.00 -11.32 -18.62
C ASN A 79 14.35 -9.81 -18.55
N PRO A 80 13.34 -8.94 -18.31
CA PRO A 80 13.46 -7.49 -18.45
C PRO A 80 14.59 -6.87 -17.61
N VAL A 81 14.98 -7.53 -16.52
CA VAL A 81 16.11 -7.15 -15.66
C VAL A 81 17.02 -8.38 -15.46
N PRO A 82 18.20 -8.43 -16.12
CA PRO A 82 19.12 -9.55 -16.01
C PRO A 82 19.49 -9.88 -14.56
N GLY A 83 19.45 -11.16 -14.20
CA GLY A 83 19.77 -11.65 -12.85
C GLY A 83 18.66 -11.47 -11.81
N LEU A 84 17.69 -10.58 -12.06
CA LEU A 84 16.55 -10.33 -11.15
C LEU A 84 15.21 -10.79 -11.71
N SER A 85 15.14 -11.06 -13.01
CA SER A 85 13.94 -11.53 -13.68
C SER A 85 14.17 -12.80 -14.50
N GLY A 86 13.12 -13.29 -15.15
CA GLY A 86 13.15 -14.52 -15.93
C GLY A 86 12.42 -15.68 -15.27
N GLN A 87 12.40 -16.80 -15.97
CA GLN A 87 11.70 -18.01 -15.55
C GLN A 87 12.58 -18.82 -14.60
N VAL A 88 12.02 -19.24 -13.48
CA VAL A 88 12.66 -20.20 -12.58
C VAL A 88 11.87 -21.50 -12.64
N ALA A 89 12.55 -22.58 -13.01
CA ALA A 89 11.95 -23.91 -13.06
C ALA A 89 11.48 -24.36 -11.67
N ARG A 90 10.48 -25.25 -11.66
CA ARG A 90 10.06 -25.91 -10.42
C ARG A 90 11.23 -26.72 -9.85
N THR A 91 11.32 -26.78 -8.52
CA THR A 91 12.23 -27.67 -7.80
C THR A 91 11.41 -28.69 -7.01
N GLU A 92 12.07 -29.52 -6.21
CA GLU A 92 11.39 -30.41 -5.25
C GLU A 92 10.58 -29.63 -4.21
N LYS A 93 11.07 -28.44 -3.80
CA LYS A 93 10.48 -27.64 -2.71
C LYS A 93 9.68 -26.43 -3.19
N THR A 94 9.92 -25.96 -4.41
CA THR A 94 9.31 -24.72 -4.93
C THR A 94 8.61 -24.93 -6.25
N ARG A 95 7.48 -24.25 -6.44
CA ARG A 95 6.78 -24.16 -7.73
C ARG A 95 7.56 -23.30 -8.73
N ALA A 96 7.16 -23.37 -10.01
CA ALA A 96 7.75 -22.54 -11.06
C ALA A 96 7.40 -21.05 -10.84
N GLN A 97 8.36 -20.17 -11.13
CA GLN A 97 8.26 -18.73 -10.90
C GLN A 97 8.48 -17.99 -12.22
N VAL A 98 7.68 -16.96 -12.47
CA VAL A 98 7.78 -16.09 -13.65
C VAL A 98 7.33 -14.67 -13.30
N GLY A 99 7.69 -13.71 -14.16
CA GLY A 99 7.34 -12.30 -14.00
C GLY A 99 8.34 -11.53 -13.14
N TYR A 100 8.56 -10.27 -13.48
CA TYR A 100 9.41 -9.33 -12.73
C TYR A 100 8.54 -8.31 -12.00
N ASN A 101 7.81 -7.48 -12.76
CA ASN A 101 6.91 -6.47 -12.26
C ASN A 101 5.59 -7.06 -11.77
N THR A 102 5.11 -8.08 -12.49
CA THR A 102 3.87 -8.79 -12.14
C THR A 102 4.20 -10.27 -11.93
N PRO A 103 4.93 -10.60 -10.85
CA PRO A 103 5.28 -11.99 -10.54
C PRO A 103 4.02 -12.84 -10.35
N ASN A 104 4.13 -14.13 -10.67
CA ASN A 104 3.09 -15.09 -10.29
C ASN A 104 3.04 -15.26 -8.76
N THR A 105 1.92 -15.80 -8.24
CA THR A 105 1.67 -15.95 -6.80
C THR A 105 2.80 -16.64 -6.04
N TYR A 106 3.37 -17.71 -6.63
CA TYR A 106 4.51 -18.41 -6.03
C TYR A 106 5.77 -17.54 -5.94
N ALA A 107 6.10 -16.81 -7.02
CA ALA A 107 7.25 -15.92 -7.05
C ALA A 107 7.13 -14.80 -6.00
N ILE A 108 5.93 -14.27 -5.77
CA ILE A 108 5.68 -13.28 -4.71
C ILE A 108 6.12 -13.83 -3.35
N GLY A 109 5.57 -14.97 -2.94
CA GLY A 109 5.86 -15.57 -1.63
C GLY A 109 7.35 -15.88 -1.44
N TYR A 110 7.99 -16.50 -2.43
CA TYR A 110 9.41 -16.85 -2.31
C TYR A 110 10.34 -15.63 -2.34
N ARG A 111 10.00 -14.58 -3.09
CA ARG A 111 10.84 -13.37 -3.17
C ARG A 111 10.78 -12.56 -1.88
N TYR A 112 9.59 -12.36 -1.30
CA TYR A 112 9.48 -11.73 0.02
C TYR A 112 10.21 -12.55 1.10
N ALA A 113 10.02 -13.88 1.13
CA ALA A 113 10.69 -14.73 2.11
C ALA A 113 12.23 -14.66 2.03
N LYS A 114 12.80 -14.54 0.81
CA LYS A 114 14.24 -14.34 0.61
C LYS A 114 14.76 -13.01 1.16
N LEU A 115 13.90 -11.99 1.24
CA LEU A 115 14.21 -10.69 1.81
C LEU A 115 13.99 -10.65 3.33
N GLY A 116 13.55 -11.75 3.94
CA GLY A 116 13.22 -11.80 5.38
C GLY A 116 11.84 -11.25 5.72
N TYR A 117 10.99 -10.96 4.72
CA TYR A 117 9.60 -10.56 4.95
C TYR A 117 8.74 -11.78 5.25
N THR A 118 7.84 -11.60 6.21
CA THR A 118 6.95 -12.67 6.69
C THR A 118 5.48 -12.31 6.57
N THR A 119 5.14 -11.02 6.47
CA THR A 119 3.75 -10.55 6.38
C THR A 119 3.60 -9.52 5.28
N ILE A 120 2.50 -9.61 4.52
CA ILE A 120 2.15 -8.64 3.47
C ILE A 120 0.68 -8.19 3.59
N CYS A 121 0.42 -6.97 3.13
CA CYS A 121 -0.91 -6.37 3.07
C CYS A 121 -1.31 -6.02 1.63
N GLU A 122 -2.30 -6.73 1.06
CA GLU A 122 -2.90 -6.32 -0.22
C GLU A 122 -3.65 -5.00 -0.05
N ALA A 123 -3.18 -3.99 -0.77
CA ALA A 123 -3.55 -2.62 -0.48
C ALA A 123 -4.88 -2.15 -1.08
N ALA A 124 -5.54 -2.95 -1.94
CA ALA A 124 -6.84 -2.58 -2.51
C ALA A 124 -7.67 -3.78 -2.98
N ILE A 125 -8.65 -4.18 -2.16
CA ILE A 125 -9.61 -5.24 -2.40
C ILE A 125 -11.00 -4.63 -2.66
N PRO A 126 -11.53 -4.71 -3.90
CA PRO A 126 -12.95 -4.49 -4.15
C PRO A 126 -13.79 -5.58 -3.46
N LEU A 127 -14.92 -5.22 -2.85
CA LEU A 127 -15.74 -6.16 -2.09
C LEU A 127 -16.27 -7.28 -2.99
N LEU A 128 -16.76 -6.96 -4.19
CA LEU A 128 -17.28 -7.91 -5.18
C LEU A 128 -16.20 -8.89 -5.67
N ALA A 129 -14.97 -8.39 -5.80
CA ALA A 129 -13.83 -9.16 -6.31
C ALA A 129 -13.04 -9.89 -5.21
N ALA A 130 -13.43 -9.77 -3.94
CA ALA A 130 -12.66 -10.29 -2.80
C ALA A 130 -12.33 -11.78 -2.91
N ARG A 131 -13.23 -12.61 -3.48
CA ARG A 131 -12.97 -14.04 -3.71
C ARG A 131 -11.70 -14.29 -4.51
N HIS A 132 -11.47 -13.52 -5.58
CA HIS A 132 -10.28 -13.67 -6.42
C HIS A 132 -9.00 -13.33 -5.65
N THR A 133 -9.02 -12.28 -4.81
CA THR A 133 -7.89 -11.97 -3.92
C THR A 133 -7.57 -13.13 -2.98
N HIS A 134 -8.58 -13.72 -2.34
CA HIS A 134 -8.39 -14.84 -1.41
C HIS A 134 -7.93 -16.13 -2.10
N GLU A 135 -8.37 -16.37 -3.33
CA GLU A 135 -7.87 -17.48 -4.16
C GLU A 135 -6.38 -17.30 -4.49
N GLU A 136 -5.93 -16.09 -4.82
CA GLU A 136 -4.50 -15.81 -5.01
C GLU A 136 -3.71 -15.91 -3.71
N PHE A 137 -4.24 -15.39 -2.59
CA PHE A 137 -3.62 -15.50 -1.27
C PHE A 137 -3.33 -16.94 -0.87
N LYS A 138 -4.24 -17.87 -1.17
CA LYS A 138 -4.04 -19.31 -0.95
C LYS A 138 -2.82 -19.85 -1.69
N GLU A 139 -2.51 -19.30 -2.86
CA GLU A 139 -1.41 -19.74 -3.72
C GLU A 139 -0.09 -18.99 -3.45
N ILE A 140 -0.09 -17.89 -2.69
CA ILE A 140 1.13 -17.23 -2.24
C ILE A 140 1.68 -17.99 -1.03
N PRO A 141 2.85 -18.64 -1.12
CA PRO A 141 3.39 -19.46 -0.03
C PRO A 141 4.06 -18.62 1.07
N ILE A 142 4.33 -19.25 2.22
CA ILE A 142 5.15 -18.76 3.37
C ILE A 142 4.52 -17.62 4.16
N LEU A 143 4.11 -16.54 3.49
CA LEU A 143 3.77 -15.28 4.15
C LEU A 143 2.44 -15.37 4.92
N ASP A 144 2.31 -14.61 6.00
CA ASP A 144 1.02 -14.17 6.50
C ASP A 144 0.48 -13.06 5.60
N LYS A 145 -0.85 -13.00 5.45
CA LYS A 145 -1.53 -12.15 4.47
C LYS A 145 -2.72 -11.47 5.11
N MET A 146 -2.83 -10.18 4.87
CA MET A 146 -4.02 -9.37 5.13
C MET A 146 -4.32 -8.49 3.93
N GLY A 147 -5.46 -7.80 3.92
CA GLY A 147 -5.72 -6.82 2.88
C GLY A 147 -6.81 -5.82 3.22
N LEU A 148 -6.79 -4.69 2.54
CA LEU A 148 -7.64 -3.54 2.83
C LEU A 148 -8.76 -3.44 1.80
N SER A 149 -10.00 -3.26 2.27
CA SER A 149 -11.17 -3.16 1.41
C SER A 149 -11.41 -1.72 0.98
N LEU A 150 -11.76 -1.53 -0.30
CA LEU A 150 -12.03 -0.23 -0.89
C LEU A 150 -13.40 0.31 -0.48
N PHE A 151 -13.43 1.56 -0.03
CA PHE A 151 -14.66 2.26 0.33
C PHE A 151 -14.74 3.71 -0.21
N GLY A 152 -13.70 4.19 -0.90
CA GLY A 152 -13.56 5.60 -1.30
C GLY A 152 -14.52 6.07 -2.40
N SER A 153 -15.05 5.15 -3.21
CA SER A 153 -16.01 5.43 -4.29
C SER A 153 -17.31 4.63 -4.15
N ASN A 154 -17.53 3.98 -3.00
CA ASN A 154 -18.64 3.06 -2.82
C ASN A 154 -19.98 3.82 -2.67
N TRP A 155 -21.01 3.37 -3.38
CA TRP A 155 -22.30 4.07 -3.44
C TRP A 155 -22.98 4.17 -2.07
N GLN A 156 -23.08 3.05 -1.34
CA GLN A 156 -23.72 3.07 -0.01
C GLN A 156 -22.96 3.95 0.98
N VAL A 157 -21.63 3.99 0.90
CA VAL A 157 -20.83 4.92 1.70
C VAL A 157 -21.23 6.36 1.41
N MET A 158 -21.23 6.75 0.13
CA MET A 158 -21.57 8.12 -0.27
C MET A 158 -23.02 8.49 0.09
N GLU A 159 -23.97 7.58 -0.09
CA GLU A 159 -25.38 7.78 0.29
C GLU A 159 -25.53 8.00 1.80
N TYR A 160 -24.93 7.16 2.65
CA TYR A 160 -25.02 7.33 4.10
C TYR A 160 -24.32 8.61 4.59
N ILE A 161 -23.28 9.07 3.90
CA ILE A 161 -22.61 10.33 4.20
C ILE A 161 -23.51 11.51 3.81
N ARG A 162 -24.07 11.51 2.60
CA ARG A 162 -25.03 12.51 2.10
C ARG A 162 -26.22 12.66 3.06
N ASP A 163 -26.79 11.51 3.46
CA ASP A 163 -28.00 11.45 4.27
C ASP A 163 -27.73 11.62 5.77
N LYS A 164 -26.46 11.82 6.16
CA LYS A 164 -25.98 12.04 7.54
C LYS A 164 -26.37 10.90 8.48
N GLU A 165 -26.14 9.66 8.05
CA GLU A 165 -26.47 8.42 8.77
C GLU A 165 -25.22 7.66 9.27
N PRO A 166 -24.44 8.21 10.23
CA PRO A 166 -23.13 7.67 10.61
C PRO A 166 -23.20 6.27 11.24
N GLU A 167 -24.31 5.91 11.88
CA GLU A 167 -24.56 4.57 12.42
C GLU A 167 -24.68 3.53 11.31
N LYS A 168 -25.40 3.88 10.23
CA LYS A 168 -25.56 2.98 9.07
C LYS A 168 -24.27 2.87 8.28
N LEU A 169 -23.54 3.97 8.13
CA LEU A 169 -22.20 3.95 7.53
C LEU A 169 -21.28 2.98 8.27
N ALA A 170 -21.17 3.08 9.60
CA ALA A 170 -20.35 2.17 10.39
C ALA A 170 -20.83 0.71 10.30
N ALA A 171 -22.14 0.46 10.34
CA ALA A 171 -22.69 -0.88 10.16
C ALA A 171 -22.37 -1.47 8.78
N TYR A 172 -22.45 -0.65 7.72
CA TYR A 172 -22.11 -1.04 6.36
C TYR A 172 -20.62 -1.37 6.21
N ILE A 173 -19.72 -0.55 6.76
CA ILE A 173 -18.27 -0.83 6.74
C ILE A 173 -17.97 -2.13 7.49
N ALA A 174 -18.57 -2.34 8.67
CA ALA A 174 -18.41 -3.59 9.42
C ALA A 174 -18.89 -4.81 8.63
N TRP A 175 -20.03 -4.71 7.94
CA TRP A 175 -20.51 -5.75 7.04
C TRP A 175 -19.56 -5.97 5.86
N GLY A 176 -19.10 -4.91 5.20
CA GLY A 176 -18.22 -4.96 4.04
C GLY A 176 -16.91 -5.66 4.37
N LEU A 177 -16.24 -5.27 5.46
CA LEU A 177 -15.02 -5.92 5.96
C LEU A 177 -15.26 -7.40 6.28
N LYS A 178 -16.37 -7.74 6.93
CA LYS A 178 -16.73 -9.13 7.22
C LYS A 178 -16.98 -9.93 5.94
N ALA A 179 -17.69 -9.36 4.97
CA ALA A 179 -18.08 -10.01 3.72
C ALA A 179 -16.88 -10.24 2.79
N SER A 180 -15.99 -9.26 2.67
CA SER A 180 -14.75 -9.34 1.88
C SER A 180 -13.61 -10.06 2.60
N ARG A 181 -13.76 -10.34 3.91
CA ARG A 181 -12.66 -10.73 4.81
C ARG A 181 -11.50 -9.72 4.77
N GLY A 182 -11.84 -8.44 4.66
CA GLY A 182 -10.91 -7.33 4.73
C GLY A 182 -10.47 -7.02 6.16
N TYR A 183 -9.24 -6.54 6.31
CA TYR A 183 -8.63 -6.19 7.60
C TYR A 183 -8.89 -4.73 7.99
N GLY A 184 -8.99 -3.82 7.01
CA GLY A 184 -9.15 -2.39 7.26
C GLY A 184 -9.71 -1.62 6.05
N VAL A 185 -9.91 -0.32 6.26
CA VAL A 185 -10.54 0.59 5.30
C VAL A 185 -9.48 1.23 4.40
N LYS A 186 -9.59 1.00 3.09
CA LYS A 186 -8.82 1.67 2.05
C LYS A 186 -9.66 2.72 1.34
N ILE A 187 -9.06 3.88 1.12
CA ILE A 187 -9.66 5.01 0.41
C ILE A 187 -8.70 5.38 -0.73
N VAL A 188 -9.15 5.25 -1.97
CA VAL A 188 -8.37 5.62 -3.16
C VAL A 188 -9.13 6.69 -3.91
N ASN A 189 -8.48 7.83 -4.15
CA ASN A 189 -9.03 8.97 -4.90
C ASN A 189 -10.52 9.20 -4.56
N PRO A 190 -10.86 9.50 -3.30
CA PRO A 190 -12.25 9.44 -2.82
C PRO A 190 -13.17 10.23 -3.75
N GLY A 191 -14.24 9.59 -4.21
CA GLY A 191 -15.19 10.15 -5.19
C GLY A 191 -14.72 10.20 -6.65
N GLY A 192 -13.41 10.16 -6.91
CA GLY A 192 -12.84 10.18 -8.25
C GLY A 192 -13.06 8.88 -9.03
N GLY A 193 -13.08 7.72 -8.35
CA GLY A 193 -13.44 6.44 -8.99
C GLY A 193 -14.89 6.43 -9.49
N GLU A 194 -15.84 6.98 -8.72
CA GLU A 194 -17.23 7.13 -9.19
C GLU A 194 -17.32 8.14 -10.33
N ALA A 195 -16.67 9.31 -10.20
CA ALA A 195 -16.65 10.30 -11.28
C ALA A 195 -16.11 9.71 -12.60
N TRP A 196 -15.17 8.77 -12.50
CA TRP A 196 -14.59 8.06 -13.63
C TRP A 196 -15.55 7.12 -14.34
N GLY A 197 -16.55 6.54 -13.66
CA GLY A 197 -17.63 5.78 -14.31
C GLY A 197 -18.37 6.59 -15.38
N TRP A 198 -18.27 7.92 -15.32
CA TRP A 198 -18.81 8.86 -16.31
C TRP A 198 -17.74 9.55 -17.18
N GLY A 199 -16.51 9.02 -17.19
CA GLY A 199 -15.37 9.56 -17.92
C GLY A 199 -14.82 10.87 -17.35
N ARG A 200 -15.07 11.15 -16.06
CA ARG A 200 -14.63 12.38 -15.37
C ARG A 200 -13.68 12.06 -14.22
N ASN A 201 -13.26 13.08 -13.48
CA ASN A 201 -12.53 12.94 -12.22
C ASN A 201 -12.89 14.14 -11.33
N VAL A 202 -12.68 14.02 -10.03
CA VAL A 202 -12.72 15.15 -9.09
C VAL A 202 -11.41 15.93 -9.15
N SER A 203 -11.49 17.24 -8.98
CA SER A 203 -10.36 18.17 -9.10
C SER A 203 -9.70 18.52 -7.76
N GLY A 204 -10.29 18.15 -6.64
CA GLY A 204 -9.78 18.41 -5.28
C GLY A 204 -10.78 17.98 -4.21
N LEU A 205 -10.51 18.34 -2.95
CA LEU A 205 -11.25 17.83 -1.80
C LEU A 205 -12.71 18.28 -1.69
N TYR A 206 -13.07 19.38 -2.36
CA TYR A 206 -14.40 19.98 -2.27
C TYR A 206 -15.15 19.98 -3.60
N ASP A 207 -14.64 19.26 -4.60
CA ASP A 207 -15.34 19.08 -5.87
C ASP A 207 -16.40 17.98 -5.70
N PRO A 208 -17.70 18.27 -5.91
CA PRO A 208 -18.76 17.31 -5.66
C PRO A 208 -18.66 16.10 -6.59
N VAL A 209 -18.89 14.92 -6.03
CA VAL A 209 -18.98 13.67 -6.78
C VAL A 209 -20.25 13.69 -7.63
N PRO A 210 -20.17 13.46 -8.96
CA PRO A 210 -21.35 13.45 -9.82
C PRO A 210 -22.44 12.53 -9.29
N ASN A 211 -23.68 13.02 -9.23
CA ASN A 211 -24.88 12.27 -8.78
C ASN A 211 -24.97 11.91 -7.29
N PHE A 212 -23.92 12.15 -6.48
CA PHE A 212 -23.93 11.77 -5.05
C PHE A 212 -24.03 12.94 -4.07
N ASP A 213 -23.79 14.18 -4.52
CA ASP A 213 -23.88 15.39 -3.69
C ASP A 213 -23.07 15.29 -2.38
N VAL A 214 -21.89 14.66 -2.47
CA VAL A 214 -20.87 14.60 -1.43
C VAL A 214 -19.53 15.01 -2.01
N THR A 215 -18.63 15.45 -1.15
CA THR A 215 -17.26 15.83 -1.50
C THR A 215 -16.25 14.78 -1.03
N PRO A 216 -15.06 14.70 -1.64
CA PRO A 216 -13.98 13.85 -1.14
C PRO A 216 -13.62 14.12 0.32
N ALA A 217 -13.71 15.38 0.79
CA ALA A 217 -13.52 15.74 2.19
C ALA A 217 -14.55 15.09 3.13
N GLU A 218 -15.82 15.09 2.74
CA GLU A 218 -16.88 14.43 3.52
C GLU A 218 -16.72 12.92 3.52
N ILE A 219 -16.32 12.32 2.39
CA ILE A 219 -16.01 10.88 2.29
C ILE A 219 -14.88 10.51 3.25
N LEU A 220 -13.77 11.24 3.22
CA LEU A 220 -12.61 11.01 4.11
C LEU A 220 -13.01 11.09 5.58
N LEU A 221 -13.77 12.12 5.96
CA LEU A 221 -14.20 12.31 7.34
C LEU A 221 -15.18 11.25 7.81
N GLY A 222 -16.21 10.94 7.01
CA GLY A 222 -17.20 9.92 7.35
C GLY A 222 -16.55 8.55 7.54
N LEU A 223 -15.63 8.18 6.64
CA LEU A 223 -14.89 6.92 6.75
C LEU A 223 -13.93 6.90 7.94
N ALA A 224 -13.26 8.02 8.25
CA ALA A 224 -12.38 8.13 9.42
C ALA A 224 -13.16 7.97 10.73
N GLU A 225 -14.28 8.69 10.88
CA GLU A 225 -15.14 8.62 12.06
C GLU A 225 -15.74 7.22 12.24
N ALA A 226 -16.14 6.57 11.15
CA ALA A 226 -16.64 5.20 11.19
C ALA A 226 -15.53 4.18 11.56
N ASN A 227 -14.30 4.36 11.06
CA ASN A 227 -13.13 3.53 11.42
C ASN A 227 -12.88 3.56 12.93
N GLU A 228 -12.93 4.75 13.54
CA GLU A 228 -12.74 4.92 14.97
C GLU A 228 -13.93 4.45 15.81
N ARG A 229 -15.16 4.64 15.32
CA ARG A 229 -16.36 4.09 15.98
C ARG A 229 -16.32 2.56 16.06
N LEU A 230 -15.79 1.91 15.03
CA LEU A 230 -15.63 0.46 14.95
C LEU A 230 -14.39 -0.05 15.70
N GLN A 231 -13.54 0.85 16.23
CA GLN A 231 -12.29 0.51 16.93
C GLN A 231 -11.38 -0.39 16.09
N LEU A 232 -11.31 -0.13 14.78
CA LEU A 232 -10.51 -0.95 13.86
C LEU A 232 -9.01 -0.88 14.20
N PRO A 233 -8.28 -1.99 14.01
CA PRO A 233 -6.88 -2.08 14.42
C PRO A 233 -5.97 -1.15 13.60
N HIS A 234 -6.30 -0.94 12.32
CA HIS A 234 -5.59 -0.03 11.43
C HIS A 234 -6.37 1.29 11.26
N SER A 235 -5.64 2.37 10.97
CA SER A 235 -6.21 3.66 10.58
C SER A 235 -6.91 3.58 9.22
N ILE A 236 -7.66 4.60 8.83
CA ILE A 236 -7.99 4.72 7.40
C ILE A 236 -6.70 4.87 6.59
N HIS A 237 -6.62 4.11 5.50
CA HIS A 237 -5.45 4.05 4.63
C HIS A 237 -5.77 4.81 3.34
N VAL A 238 -5.10 5.93 3.10
CA VAL A 238 -5.53 6.95 2.14
C VAL A 238 -4.53 7.12 1.00
N HIS A 239 -5.01 6.90 -0.22
CA HIS A 239 -4.43 7.41 -1.47
C HIS A 239 -5.20 8.69 -1.80
N CYS A 240 -4.49 9.83 -1.76
CA CYS A 240 -5.07 11.16 -1.93
C CYS A 240 -5.60 11.43 -3.36
N ASN A 241 -6.55 12.35 -3.49
CA ASN A 241 -6.94 12.90 -4.78
C ASN A 241 -5.75 13.62 -5.45
N ASN A 242 -5.81 13.82 -6.77
CA ASN A 242 -4.77 14.50 -7.56
C ASN A 242 -3.40 13.80 -7.55
N LEU A 243 -3.34 12.49 -7.31
CA LEU A 243 -2.10 11.72 -7.39
C LEU A 243 -1.36 11.98 -8.71
N GLY A 244 -0.05 12.19 -8.61
CA GLY A 244 0.82 12.32 -9.76
C GLY A 244 0.74 13.64 -10.53
N LYS A 245 -0.03 14.63 -10.06
CA LYS A 245 -0.17 15.95 -10.71
C LYS A 245 0.79 16.99 -10.10
N PRO A 246 1.52 17.79 -10.90
CA PRO A 246 2.25 18.95 -10.39
C PRO A 246 1.35 19.87 -9.55
N GLY A 247 1.85 20.27 -8.38
CA GLY A 247 1.12 21.09 -7.39
C GLY A 247 0.27 20.31 -6.39
N ASN A 248 0.18 18.98 -6.49
CA ASN A 248 -0.70 18.18 -5.63
C ASN A 248 -0.29 18.15 -4.14
N TYR A 249 0.93 18.56 -3.78
CA TYR A 249 1.36 18.64 -2.38
C TYR A 249 0.40 19.47 -1.52
N ALA A 250 -0.24 20.49 -2.10
CA ALA A 250 -1.23 21.31 -1.42
C ALA A 250 -2.49 20.52 -1.06
N THR A 251 -3.04 19.73 -2.00
CA THR A 251 -4.17 18.82 -1.75
C THR A 251 -3.81 17.76 -0.70
N THR A 252 -2.58 17.27 -0.71
CA THR A 252 -2.08 16.30 0.26
C THR A 252 -2.04 16.87 1.67
N ILE A 253 -1.41 18.04 1.86
CA ILE A 253 -1.36 18.71 3.16
C ILE A 253 -2.77 19.06 3.65
N GLU A 254 -3.65 19.50 2.75
CA GLU A 254 -5.04 19.78 3.09
C GLU A 254 -5.80 18.52 3.54
N THR A 255 -5.58 17.38 2.87
CA THR A 255 -6.12 16.08 3.27
C THR A 255 -5.66 15.71 4.68
N MET A 256 -4.38 15.91 4.97
CA MET A 256 -3.83 15.62 6.30
C MET A 256 -4.40 16.55 7.37
N LYS A 257 -4.57 17.85 7.08
CA LYS A 257 -5.15 18.84 8.00
C LYS A 257 -6.60 18.53 8.31
N LEU A 258 -7.36 18.13 7.29
CA LEU A 258 -8.77 17.76 7.42
C LEU A 258 -8.97 16.70 8.51
N LEU A 259 -8.03 15.77 8.64
CA LEU A 259 -8.11 14.63 9.56
C LEU A 259 -7.45 14.88 10.93
N GLU A 260 -6.86 16.05 11.18
CA GLU A 260 -6.34 16.42 12.52
C GLU A 260 -7.41 16.33 13.62
N LYS A 261 -8.68 16.59 13.26
CA LYS A 261 -9.80 16.57 14.20
C LYS A 261 -10.27 15.16 14.57
N VAL A 262 -9.83 14.12 13.85
CA VAL A 262 -10.23 12.73 14.11
C VAL A 262 -9.36 12.17 15.23
N LYS A 263 -10.00 11.78 16.34
CA LYS A 263 -9.30 11.20 17.49
C LYS A 263 -9.21 9.68 17.33
N PRO A 264 -8.01 9.09 17.41
CA PRO A 264 -7.89 7.64 17.35
C PRO A 264 -8.52 6.99 18.58
N SER A 265 -9.21 5.88 18.34
CA SER A 265 -9.88 5.04 19.33
C SER A 265 -8.94 4.00 19.98
N ARG A 266 -7.74 3.85 19.42
CA ARG A 266 -6.69 2.92 19.85
C ARG A 266 -5.36 3.66 19.94
N ASP A 267 -4.36 3.03 20.54
CA ASP A 267 -2.98 3.55 20.62
C ASP A 267 -2.26 3.45 19.27
N ARG A 268 -2.67 4.32 18.34
CA ARG A 268 -2.14 4.47 16.97
C ARG A 268 -2.64 5.79 16.36
N GLN A 269 -2.10 6.17 15.22
CA GLN A 269 -2.51 7.37 14.46
C GLN A 269 -3.93 7.20 13.85
N ALA A 270 -4.59 8.30 13.48
CA ALA A 270 -5.92 8.27 12.88
C ALA A 270 -5.89 8.11 11.35
N LEU A 271 -4.75 8.45 10.74
CA LEU A 271 -4.54 8.46 9.30
C LEU A 271 -3.26 7.71 8.93
N HIS A 272 -3.31 6.91 7.87
CA HIS A 272 -2.12 6.45 7.16
C HIS A 272 -2.20 6.93 5.71
N VAL A 273 -1.26 7.76 5.25
CA VAL A 273 -1.21 8.22 3.85
C VAL A 273 -0.22 7.37 3.08
N THR A 274 -0.65 6.77 1.98
CA THR A 274 0.21 5.84 1.25
C THR A 274 0.92 6.49 0.08
N HIS A 275 2.07 5.91 -0.29
CA HIS A 275 2.92 6.22 -1.41
C HIS A 275 3.05 7.73 -1.63
N VAL A 276 3.42 8.43 -0.55
CA VAL A 276 3.39 9.90 -0.45
C VAL A 276 4.31 10.57 -1.46
N GLN A 277 5.31 9.85 -1.98
CA GLN A 277 6.15 10.32 -3.08
C GLN A 277 5.30 10.84 -4.25
N PHE A 278 4.23 10.15 -4.65
CA PHE A 278 3.35 10.58 -5.75
C PHE A 278 2.39 11.73 -5.39
N ASN A 279 2.38 12.13 -4.11
CA ASN A 279 1.52 13.15 -3.51
C ASN A 279 2.34 14.36 -3.00
N ALA A 280 3.62 14.43 -3.34
CA ALA A 280 4.55 15.48 -2.94
C ALA A 280 5.13 16.21 -4.15
N TYR A 281 4.30 16.55 -5.14
CA TYR A 281 4.72 17.26 -6.35
C TYR A 281 4.40 18.74 -6.23
N ALA A 282 5.40 19.59 -6.44
CA ALA A 282 5.25 21.05 -6.54
C ALA A 282 5.26 21.50 -8.01
N GLY A 283 5.33 22.81 -8.24
CA GLY A 283 5.10 23.41 -9.56
C GLY A 283 3.62 23.50 -9.94
N THR A 284 3.33 24.03 -11.12
CA THR A 284 1.97 24.19 -11.66
C THR A 284 1.69 23.33 -12.90
N SER A 285 2.75 22.81 -13.51
CA SER A 285 2.72 21.98 -14.71
C SER A 285 3.97 21.09 -14.78
N TRP A 286 4.08 20.25 -15.81
CA TRP A 286 5.30 19.48 -16.06
C TRP A 286 6.50 20.34 -16.50
N ARG A 287 6.29 21.61 -16.88
CA ARG A 287 7.36 22.52 -17.33
C ARG A 287 8.16 23.11 -16.16
N ASP A 288 7.50 23.30 -15.03
CA ASP A 288 8.01 23.87 -13.78
C ASP A 288 7.90 22.85 -12.64
N PHE A 289 7.86 21.55 -12.97
CA PHE A 289 7.77 20.47 -12.00
C PHE A 289 9.01 20.44 -11.09
N GLU A 290 8.77 20.41 -9.79
CA GLU A 290 9.81 20.35 -8.76
C GLU A 290 9.36 19.52 -7.54
N THR A 291 10.27 19.30 -6.60
CA THR A 291 9.99 18.55 -5.38
C THR A 291 9.07 19.32 -4.43
N GLY A 292 8.03 18.64 -3.96
CA GLY A 292 7.18 19.09 -2.85
C GLY A 292 7.56 18.46 -1.51
N ALA A 293 8.60 17.59 -1.48
CA ALA A 293 8.95 16.80 -0.31
C ALA A 293 9.24 17.64 0.95
N PRO A 294 9.97 18.77 0.88
CA PRO A 294 10.25 19.58 2.07
C PRO A 294 8.98 20.12 2.74
N MET A 295 7.99 20.56 1.95
CA MET A 295 6.73 21.10 2.47
C MET A 295 5.88 20.01 3.12
N VAL A 296 5.83 18.82 2.51
CA VAL A 296 5.13 17.67 3.07
C VAL A 296 5.82 17.18 4.35
N ALA A 297 7.15 17.04 4.34
CA ALA A 297 7.92 16.61 5.49
C ALA A 297 7.83 17.58 6.67
N ASP A 298 7.85 18.90 6.42
CA ASP A 298 7.67 19.93 7.46
C ASP A 298 6.32 19.76 8.18
N TYR A 299 5.25 19.57 7.42
CA TYR A 299 3.93 19.30 7.99
C TYR A 299 3.92 17.99 8.81
N ILE A 300 4.45 16.89 8.27
CA ILE A 300 4.47 15.59 8.95
C ILE A 300 5.28 15.65 10.26
N ASN A 301 6.40 16.37 10.27
CA ASN A 301 7.22 16.56 11.46
C ASN A 301 6.46 17.27 12.58
N GLY A 302 5.53 18.18 12.24
CA GLY A 302 4.65 18.87 13.21
C GLY A 302 3.39 18.10 13.61
N ALA A 303 3.07 17.00 12.92
CA ALA A 303 1.81 16.26 13.08
C ALA A 303 1.99 14.92 13.79
N ASN A 304 1.12 14.58 14.75
CA ASN A 304 1.17 13.30 15.48
C ASN A 304 0.00 12.36 15.17
N HIS A 305 -0.93 12.78 14.31
CA HIS A 305 -2.15 12.04 14.00
C HIS A 305 -2.04 11.15 12.76
N LEU A 306 -0.87 11.11 12.11
CA LEU A 306 -0.67 10.35 10.87
C LEU A 306 0.65 9.58 10.82
N THR A 307 0.65 8.52 10.03
CA THR A 307 1.84 7.85 9.48
C THR A 307 1.76 7.82 7.96
N PHE A 308 2.84 7.43 7.28
CA PHE A 308 2.84 7.26 5.85
C PHE A 308 3.82 6.20 5.36
N ASP A 309 3.61 5.71 4.14
CA ASP A 309 4.61 4.93 3.40
C ASP A 309 5.12 5.72 2.19
N LEU A 310 6.37 5.45 1.79
CA LEU A 310 7.08 6.28 0.81
C LEU A 310 6.52 6.14 -0.61
N GLY A 311 6.35 4.91 -1.10
CA GLY A 311 6.12 4.64 -2.52
C GLY A 311 7.34 4.96 -3.39
N GLN A 312 8.54 4.58 -2.94
CA GLN A 312 9.80 4.90 -3.62
C GLN A 312 9.81 4.40 -5.08
N VAL A 313 10.11 5.30 -6.02
CA VAL A 313 10.34 4.93 -7.42
C VAL A 313 11.64 4.14 -7.56
N ILE A 314 11.57 3.03 -8.28
CA ILE A 314 12.72 2.22 -8.69
C ILE A 314 12.88 2.35 -10.21
N PHE A 315 14.08 2.72 -10.67
CA PHE A 315 14.35 2.85 -12.10
C PHE A 315 14.27 1.51 -12.82
N GLY A 316 13.71 1.53 -14.03
CA GLY A 316 13.54 0.36 -14.87
C GLY A 316 12.10 0.16 -15.34
N PRO A 317 11.79 -1.01 -15.92
CA PRO A 317 10.43 -1.35 -16.32
C PRO A 317 9.56 -1.52 -15.07
N ALA A 318 8.32 -1.07 -15.13
CA ALA A 318 7.33 -1.16 -14.06
C ALA A 318 5.93 -1.38 -14.64
N VAL A 319 4.96 -1.70 -13.77
CA VAL A 319 3.54 -1.74 -14.11
C VAL A 319 2.80 -1.03 -12.99
N THR A 320 2.13 0.08 -13.31
CA THR A 320 1.19 0.71 -12.39
C THR A 320 -0.12 -0.06 -12.41
N MET A 321 -0.69 -0.21 -11.22
CA MET A 321 -2.01 -0.77 -11.02
C MET A 321 -2.62 -0.12 -9.79
N THR A 322 -3.80 0.46 -9.92
CA THR A 322 -4.44 1.21 -8.82
C THR A 322 -5.95 1.17 -8.96
N ALA A 323 -6.66 1.48 -7.87
CA ALA A 323 -8.09 1.79 -7.92
C ALA A 323 -8.37 3.24 -8.40
N ASP A 324 -7.33 3.98 -8.80
CA ASP A 324 -7.45 5.30 -9.43
C ASP A 324 -7.51 5.17 -10.96
N GLY A 325 -8.67 4.70 -11.46
CA GLY A 325 -8.96 4.57 -12.90
C GLY A 325 -8.59 5.81 -13.76
N PRO A 326 -8.96 7.05 -13.38
CA PRO A 326 -8.67 8.22 -14.22
C PRO A 326 -7.18 8.55 -14.31
N VAL A 327 -6.39 8.30 -13.25
CA VAL A 327 -4.92 8.43 -13.31
C VAL A 327 -4.32 7.44 -14.29
N GLU A 328 -4.77 6.19 -14.28
CA GLU A 328 -4.25 5.18 -15.20
C GLU A 328 -4.64 5.46 -16.65
N TYR A 329 -5.86 5.96 -16.88
CA TYR A 329 -6.21 6.46 -18.20
C TYR A 329 -5.26 7.58 -18.64
N ALA A 330 -5.00 8.58 -17.80
CA ALA A 330 -4.09 9.67 -18.11
C ALA A 330 -2.66 9.17 -18.41
N ASN A 331 -2.14 8.23 -17.62
CA ASN A 331 -0.84 7.59 -17.84
C ASN A 331 -0.78 6.90 -19.19
N SER A 332 -1.81 6.14 -19.56
CA SER A 332 -1.85 5.43 -20.84
C SER A 332 -1.79 6.40 -22.03
N ARG A 333 -2.51 7.53 -21.92
CA ARG A 333 -2.53 8.57 -22.96
C ARG A 333 -1.20 9.29 -23.06
N MET A 334 -0.56 9.59 -21.94
CA MET A 334 0.73 10.28 -21.88
C MET A 334 1.87 9.40 -22.40
N LEU A 335 1.88 8.12 -22.04
CA LEU A 335 2.96 7.19 -22.36
C LEU A 335 2.74 6.46 -23.70
N HIS A 336 1.55 6.59 -24.30
CA HIS A 336 1.13 5.82 -25.46
C HIS A 336 1.24 4.30 -25.25
N GLU A 337 0.92 3.87 -24.03
CA GLU A 337 1.02 2.47 -23.60
C GLU A 337 -0.34 1.78 -23.58
N LYS A 338 -0.31 0.44 -23.62
CA LYS A 338 -1.52 -0.36 -23.45
C LYS A 338 -2.11 -0.14 -22.04
N TRP A 339 -3.43 -0.22 -21.96
CA TRP A 339 -4.19 0.05 -20.74
C TRP A 339 -5.32 -0.95 -20.60
N SER A 340 -5.56 -1.34 -19.36
CA SER A 340 -6.77 -2.07 -18.96
C SER A 340 -7.49 -1.28 -17.87
N ASN A 341 -8.81 -1.25 -17.96
CA ASN A 341 -9.70 -0.62 -16.98
C ASN A 341 -10.73 -1.63 -16.51
N GLN A 342 -11.13 -1.51 -15.25
CA GLN A 342 -12.27 -2.23 -14.71
C GLN A 342 -13.02 -1.35 -13.73
N ASP A 343 -14.23 -0.94 -14.12
CA ASP A 343 -15.22 -0.34 -13.22
C ASP A 343 -16.01 -1.49 -12.56
N ILE A 344 -16.05 -1.49 -11.24
CA ILE A 344 -16.72 -2.49 -10.43
C ILE A 344 -18.02 -1.86 -9.92
N GLU A 345 -19.13 -2.44 -10.38
CA GLU A 345 -20.49 -2.00 -10.07
C GLU A 345 -20.62 -1.58 -8.59
N LEU A 346 -21.05 -0.32 -8.37
CA LEU A 346 -21.35 0.30 -7.06
C LEU A 346 -20.16 0.46 -6.10
N GLU A 347 -18.95 0.04 -6.46
CA GLU A 347 -17.83 -0.07 -5.52
C GLU A 347 -16.67 0.87 -5.83
N ASP A 348 -15.99 0.66 -6.97
CA ASP A 348 -14.80 1.43 -7.33
C ASP A 348 -14.40 1.25 -8.80
N ALA A 349 -13.42 2.03 -9.24
CA ALA A 349 -12.76 1.85 -10.53
C ALA A 349 -11.35 1.26 -10.35
N SER A 350 -10.73 0.83 -11.44
CA SER A 350 -9.32 0.44 -11.42
C SER A 350 -8.70 0.51 -12.81
N GLY A 351 -7.38 0.68 -12.84
CA GLY A 351 -6.60 0.67 -14.07
C GLY A 351 -5.26 -0.03 -13.90
N VAL A 352 -4.69 -0.45 -15.03
CA VAL A 352 -3.35 -1.05 -15.11
C VAL A 352 -2.64 -0.54 -16.36
N VAL A 353 -1.44 0.02 -16.18
CA VAL A 353 -0.59 0.55 -17.26
C VAL A 353 0.87 0.13 -17.05
N PRO A 354 1.51 -0.53 -18.04
CA PRO A 354 2.96 -0.72 -18.03
C PRO A 354 3.67 0.60 -18.31
N LEU A 355 4.82 0.80 -17.69
CA LEU A 355 5.64 1.99 -17.92
C LEU A 355 7.12 1.71 -17.67
N PHE A 356 7.96 2.74 -17.88
CA PHE A 356 9.39 2.64 -17.64
C PHE A 356 9.92 3.90 -16.93
N TYR A 357 10.44 3.74 -15.72
CA TYR A 357 11.13 4.79 -14.98
C TYR A 357 12.58 4.91 -15.46
N SER A 358 12.83 5.78 -16.43
CA SER A 358 14.17 6.10 -16.92
C SER A 358 14.90 7.10 -16.00
N PRO A 359 16.14 6.82 -15.54
CA PRO A 359 16.95 7.79 -14.78
C PRO A 359 17.40 8.99 -15.63
N LYS A 360 17.24 8.92 -16.96
CA LYS A 360 17.52 10.02 -17.89
C LYS A 360 16.34 10.98 -18.06
N SER A 361 15.15 10.60 -17.56
CA SER A 361 13.98 11.48 -17.53
C SER A 361 14.10 12.41 -16.33
N PHE A 362 14.01 13.73 -16.56
CA PHE A 362 13.96 14.71 -15.50
C PHE A 362 12.84 14.40 -14.49
N VAL A 363 11.64 14.11 -15.00
CA VAL A 363 10.48 13.78 -14.15
C VAL A 363 10.78 12.59 -13.27
N ASN A 364 11.25 11.48 -13.84
CA ASN A 364 11.49 10.25 -13.06
C ASN A 364 12.65 10.41 -12.08
N ALA A 365 13.67 11.20 -12.42
CA ALA A 365 14.78 11.50 -11.52
C ALA A 365 14.31 12.31 -10.31
N VAL A 366 13.46 13.32 -10.52
CA VAL A 366 12.83 14.08 -9.43
C VAL A 366 11.90 13.19 -8.61
N GLN A 367 11.11 12.32 -9.25
CA GLN A 367 10.25 11.36 -8.54
C GLN A 367 11.05 10.43 -7.61
N TRP A 368 12.16 9.89 -8.11
CA TRP A 368 13.09 9.09 -7.31
C TRP A 368 13.68 9.88 -6.14
N ALA A 369 14.05 11.16 -6.36
CA ALA A 369 14.61 12.02 -5.33
C ALA A 369 13.59 12.36 -4.22
N ILE A 370 12.33 12.64 -4.58
CA ILE A 370 11.26 12.97 -3.62
C ILE A 370 11.11 11.86 -2.56
N GLY A 371 11.16 10.59 -2.97
CA GLY A 371 11.05 9.47 -2.02
C GLY A 371 12.20 9.46 -1.00
N LEU A 372 13.43 9.71 -1.46
CA LEU A 372 14.60 9.82 -0.56
C LEU A 372 14.52 11.06 0.33
N GLU A 373 14.07 12.20 -0.21
CA GLU A 373 13.89 13.42 0.57
C GLU A 373 12.88 13.20 1.69
N LEU A 374 11.72 12.58 1.41
CA LEU A 374 10.73 12.27 2.45
C LEU A 374 11.32 11.37 3.55
N ALA A 375 12.06 10.32 3.18
CA ALA A 375 12.69 9.40 4.12
C ALA A 375 13.75 10.09 5.00
N LEU A 376 14.46 11.10 4.48
CA LEU A 376 15.56 11.78 5.17
C LEU A 376 15.11 13.04 5.93
N LEU A 377 14.03 13.70 5.50
CA LEU A 377 13.54 14.94 6.08
C LEU A 377 12.52 14.71 7.20
N VAL A 378 11.79 13.59 7.19
CA VAL A 378 10.94 13.20 8.31
C VAL A 378 11.83 12.66 9.44
N LYS A 379 11.75 13.31 10.61
CA LYS A 379 12.68 13.09 11.73
C LYS A 379 12.34 11.86 12.55
N ASP A 380 11.07 11.52 12.64
CA ASP A 380 10.58 10.39 13.40
C ASP A 380 10.42 9.16 12.49
N PRO A 381 11.31 8.15 12.58
CA PRO A 381 11.23 6.97 11.74
C PRO A 381 9.96 6.14 12.00
N TRP A 382 9.28 6.30 13.14
CA TRP A 382 8.02 5.62 13.43
C TRP A 382 6.83 6.18 12.63
N LYS A 383 7.01 7.31 11.96
CA LYS A 383 5.99 7.89 11.06
C LYS A 383 6.13 7.40 9.62
N VAL A 384 7.22 6.74 9.27
CA VAL A 384 7.56 6.33 7.89
C VAL A 384 7.62 4.81 7.80
N MET A 385 7.02 4.26 6.74
CA MET A 385 7.12 2.86 6.35
C MET A 385 7.81 2.69 5.01
#